data_AF-A0A3A6U2V1-F1
#
_entry.id   AF-A0A3A6U2V1-F1
#
_cell.length_a   1.000
_cell.length_b   1.000
_cell.length_c   1.000
_cell.angle_alpha   90.00
_cell.angle_beta   90.00
_cell.angle_gamma   90.00
#
_symmetry.space_group_name_H-M   'P 1'
#
loop_
_entity.id
_entity.type
_entity.pdbx_description
1 polymer ?
#
loop_
_entity_poly.entity_id
_entity_poly.type
_entity_poly.pdbx_seq_one_letter_code
_entity_poly.pdbx_strand_id
1 'polypeptide(L)'
;MKENDVITLRISEYEREYLNKIAHQFELQKRGSSDISPAKALKFLLEFCLHNEISPHKKSENPLQDIRKMIEQIHASIPHLMYHNHYQSLVISSNINDDSLKEIKQKTIEYLNDNFSGFQNNSYKEVRFKMNGIGLKTVPIEEGESLWK
;
A
#
# COMPACT_ATOMS: atom_id res chain seq x y z
N MET A 1 28.60 -4.49 -39.05
CA MET A 1 28.53 -3.08 -38.62
C MET A 1 27.20 -2.90 -37.91
N LYS A 2 27.16 -2.39 -36.67
CA LYS A 2 25.88 -1.98 -36.06
C LYS A 2 25.51 -0.64 -36.68
N GLU A 3 24.38 -0.56 -37.38
CA GLU A 3 23.82 0.70 -37.85
C GLU A 3 23.58 1.60 -36.63
N ASN A 4 24.12 2.81 -36.67
CA ASN A 4 23.87 3.82 -35.64
C ASN A 4 22.75 4.72 -36.14
N ASP A 5 21.54 4.48 -35.64
CA ASP A 5 20.41 5.36 -35.93
C ASP A 5 20.55 6.67 -35.15
N VAL A 6 20.22 7.78 -35.81
CA VAL A 6 20.22 9.11 -35.21
C VAL A 6 18.81 9.43 -34.72
N ILE A 7 18.66 9.61 -33.41
CA ILE A 7 17.39 10.01 -32.78
C ILE A 7 17.45 11.51 -32.47
N THR A 8 16.50 12.26 -33.02
CA THR A 8 16.31 13.69 -32.72
C THR A 8 15.13 13.84 -31.76
N LEU A 9 15.38 14.42 -30.59
CA LEU A 9 14.37 14.64 -29.55
C LEU A 9 14.20 16.14 -29.30
N ARG A 10 12.95 16.60 -29.18
CA ARG A 10 12.65 17.94 -28.65
C ARG A 10 12.53 17.83 -27.14
N ILE A 11 13.35 18.60 -26.43
CA ILE A 11 13.35 18.66 -24.96
C ILE A 11 13.18 20.10 -24.50
N SER A 12 12.53 20.27 -23.37
CA SER A 12 12.43 21.52 -22.62
C SER A 12 13.75 21.87 -21.93
N GLU A 13 13.86 23.11 -21.45
CA GLU A 13 15.02 23.59 -20.69
C GLU A 13 15.21 22.80 -19.39
N TYR A 14 14.11 22.50 -18.69
CA TYR A 14 14.11 21.69 -17.47
C TYR A 14 14.69 20.28 -17.70
N GLU A 15 14.25 19.60 -18.77
CA GLU A 15 14.75 18.27 -19.11
C GLU A 15 16.23 18.31 -19.50
N ARG A 16 16.66 19.37 -20.18
CA ARG A 16 18.07 19.59 -20.52
C ARG A 16 18.93 19.78 -19.27
N GLU A 17 18.48 20.58 -18.30
CA GLU A 17 19.17 20.75 -17.02
C GLU A 17 19.29 19.43 -16.25
N TYR A 18 18.22 18.63 -16.23
CA TYR A 18 18.22 17.33 -15.58
C TYR A 18 19.27 16.39 -16.20
N LEU A 19 19.31 16.29 -17.54
CA LEU A 19 20.31 15.50 -18.25
C LEU A 19 21.74 16.02 -18.02
N ASN A 20 21.93 17.34 -17.93
CA ASN A 20 23.22 17.93 -17.59
C ASN A 20 23.68 17.54 -16.18
N LYS A 21 22.77 17.52 -15.19
CA LYS A 21 23.11 17.10 -13.82
C LYS A 21 23.57 15.64 -13.77
N ILE A 22 22.87 14.74 -14.46
CA ILE A 22 23.27 13.34 -14.57
C ILE A 22 24.62 13.23 -15.28
N ALA A 23 24.82 13.95 -16.38
CA ALA A 23 26.08 13.91 -17.10
C ALA A 23 27.27 14.40 -16.24
N HIS A 24 27.06 15.39 -15.36
CA HIS A 24 28.08 15.81 -14.39
C HIS A 24 28.32 14.74 -13.32
N GLN A 25 27.26 14.21 -12.73
CA GLN A 25 27.35 13.23 -11.63
C GLN A 25 28.07 11.94 -12.04
N PHE A 26 27.87 11.50 -13.28
CA PHE A 26 28.46 10.27 -13.82
C PHE A 26 29.63 10.54 -14.80
N GLU A 27 30.14 11.77 -14.82
CA GLU A 27 31.30 12.19 -15.65
C GLU A 27 31.17 11.81 -17.14
N LEU A 28 29.96 11.93 -17.69
CA LEU A 28 29.63 11.51 -19.04
C LEU A 28 30.05 12.57 -20.06
N GLN A 29 31.31 12.51 -20.51
CA GLN A 29 31.90 13.50 -21.42
C GLN A 29 31.72 13.17 -22.91
N LYS A 30 31.79 14.16 -23.79
CA LYS A 30 31.80 13.96 -25.26
C LYS A 30 33.09 13.24 -25.69
N ARG A 31 33.06 12.54 -26.83
CA ARG A 31 34.30 11.94 -27.36
C ARG A 31 35.25 13.04 -27.82
N GLY A 32 36.45 13.08 -27.24
CA GLY A 32 37.49 14.05 -27.62
C GLY A 32 37.31 15.45 -27.04
N SER A 33 36.41 15.64 -26.07
CA SER A 33 36.27 16.91 -25.33
C SER A 33 35.99 16.63 -23.85
N SER A 34 36.44 17.53 -22.98
CA SER A 34 36.10 17.54 -21.54
C SER A 34 34.65 17.99 -21.28
N ASP A 35 33.92 18.42 -22.30
CA ASP A 35 32.53 18.85 -22.17
C ASP A 35 31.61 17.67 -21.85
N ILE A 36 30.67 17.88 -20.94
CA ILE A 36 29.60 16.93 -20.65
C ILE A 36 28.69 16.69 -21.87
N SER A 37 28.15 15.47 -21.95
CA SER A 37 27.30 14.99 -23.03
C SER A 37 25.90 14.61 -22.54
N PRO A 38 24.89 15.50 -22.73
CA PRO A 38 23.50 15.18 -22.40
C PRO A 38 22.97 13.95 -23.15
N ALA A 39 23.45 13.72 -24.37
CA ALA A 39 23.08 12.54 -25.17
C ALA A 39 23.59 11.24 -24.54
N LYS A 40 24.79 11.24 -23.94
CA LYS A 40 25.28 10.07 -23.19
C LYS A 40 24.51 9.86 -21.90
N ALA A 41 24.12 10.93 -21.19
CA ALA A 41 23.24 10.82 -20.03
C ALA A 41 21.88 10.22 -20.41
N LEU A 42 21.30 10.63 -21.53
CA LEU A 42 20.05 10.05 -22.01
C LEU A 42 20.21 8.56 -22.37
N LYS A 43 21.29 8.19 -23.06
CA LYS A 43 21.60 6.79 -23.36
C LYS A 43 21.80 5.97 -22.07
N PHE A 44 22.50 6.51 -21.08
CA PHE A 44 22.70 5.89 -19.79
C PHE A 44 21.38 5.65 -19.04
N LEU A 45 20.47 6.63 -19.06
CA LEU A 45 19.12 6.47 -18.50
C LEU A 45 18.32 5.40 -19.24
N LEU A 46 18.38 5.36 -20.58
CA LEU A 46 17.70 4.33 -21.37
C LEU A 46 18.23 2.93 -21.04
N GLU A 47 19.55 2.77 -20.94
CA GLU A 47 20.19 1.51 -20.53
C GLU A 47 19.78 1.11 -19.11
N PHE A 48 19.73 2.07 -18.18
CA PHE A 48 19.27 1.83 -16.81
C PHE A 48 17.81 1.36 -16.78
N CYS A 49 16.93 2.02 -17.53
CA CYS A 49 15.52 1.62 -17.62
C CYS A 49 15.35 0.23 -18.25
N LEU A 50 16.12 -0.08 -19.28
CA LEU A 50 16.12 -1.41 -19.93
C LEU A 50 16.60 -2.50 -18.97
N HIS A 51 17.68 -2.25 -18.23
CA HIS A 51 18.25 -3.23 -17.31
C HIS A 51 17.35 -3.51 -16.10
N ASN A 52 16.65 -2.50 -15.61
CA ASN A 52 15.80 -2.59 -14.42
C ASN A 52 14.31 -2.80 -14.76
N GLU A 53 13.97 -3.10 -16.02
CA GLU A 53 12.58 -3.26 -16.52
C GLU A 53 11.64 -2.11 -16.10
N ILE A 54 12.15 -0.88 -16.06
CA ILE A 54 11.38 0.30 -15.68
C ILE A 54 10.46 0.64 -16.84
N SER A 55 9.21 0.21 -16.74
CA SER A 55 8.16 0.52 -17.71
C SER A 55 7.31 1.68 -17.20
N PRO A 56 7.05 2.72 -18.01
CA PRO A 56 6.10 3.79 -17.67
C PRO A 56 4.68 3.26 -17.38
N HIS A 57 4.37 2.04 -17.82
CA HIS A 57 3.07 1.38 -17.66
C HIS A 57 3.05 0.33 -16.54
N LYS A 58 4.22 -0.09 -16.01
CA LYS A 58 4.25 -0.82 -14.74
C LYS A 58 3.93 0.21 -13.66
N LYS A 59 2.68 0.23 -13.19
CA LYS A 59 2.39 0.76 -11.84
C LYS A 59 3.37 0.03 -10.94
N SER A 60 4.29 0.76 -10.30
CA SER A 60 5.13 0.14 -9.28
C SER A 60 4.17 -0.35 -8.21
N GLU A 61 3.90 -1.66 -8.18
CA GLU A 61 3.36 -2.29 -6.98
C GLU A 61 4.38 -2.00 -5.90
N ASN A 62 4.04 -1.04 -5.03
CA ASN A 62 4.92 -0.67 -3.94
C ASN A 62 4.76 -1.78 -2.89
N PRO A 63 5.75 -2.66 -2.67
CA PRO A 63 5.57 -3.79 -1.77
C PRO A 63 5.22 -3.33 -0.34
N LEU A 64 5.65 -2.11 0.04
CA LEU A 64 5.29 -1.50 1.30
C LEU A 64 3.81 -1.14 1.39
N GLN A 65 3.17 -0.80 0.27
CA GLN A 65 1.74 -0.53 0.22
C GLN A 65 0.94 -1.83 0.44
N ASP A 66 1.37 -2.94 -0.14
CA ASP A 66 0.69 -4.23 0.05
C ASP A 66 0.88 -4.77 1.46
N ILE A 67 2.08 -4.60 2.04
CA ILE A 67 2.31 -4.89 3.46
C ILE A 67 1.41 -4.01 4.35
N ARG A 68 1.27 -2.71 4.05
CA ARG A 68 0.37 -1.82 4.80
C ARG A 68 -1.09 -2.29 4.71
N LYS A 69 -1.57 -2.63 3.51
CA LYS A 69 -2.91 -3.21 3.31
C LYS A 69 -3.12 -4.44 4.17
N MET A 70 -2.18 -5.38 4.17
CA MET A 70 -2.25 -6.59 4.99
C MET A 70 -2.33 -6.25 6.49
N ILE A 71 -1.49 -5.32 6.96
CA ILE A 71 -1.50 -4.90 8.37
C ILE A 71 -2.84 -4.27 8.75
N GLU A 72 -3.39 -3.39 7.91
CA GLU A 72 -4.69 -2.75 8.16
C GLU A 72 -5.83 -3.78 8.21
N GLN A 73 -5.81 -4.80 7.36
CA GLN A 73 -6.78 -5.91 7.40
C GLN A 73 -6.67 -6.76 8.66
N ILE A 74 -5.45 -7.15 9.04
CA ILE A 74 -5.19 -7.90 10.28
C ILE A 74 -5.73 -7.08 11.46
N HIS A 75 -5.38 -5.80 11.51
CA HIS A 75 -5.80 -4.90 12.57
C HIS A 75 -7.33 -4.76 12.64
N ALA A 76 -8.01 -4.60 11.50
CA ALA A 76 -9.47 -4.56 11.45
C ALA A 76 -10.14 -5.87 11.90
N SER A 77 -9.44 -7.00 11.79
CA SER A 77 -9.96 -8.33 12.15
C SER A 77 -9.82 -8.67 13.64
N ILE A 78 -8.86 -8.05 14.35
CA ILE A 78 -8.59 -8.33 15.77
C ILE A 78 -9.84 -8.17 16.66
N PRO A 79 -10.62 -7.08 16.59
CA PRO A 79 -11.80 -6.93 17.43
C PRO A 79 -12.86 -8.02 17.21
N HIS A 80 -12.98 -8.54 15.99
CA HIS A 80 -13.91 -9.64 15.68
C HIS A 80 -13.44 -10.96 16.30
N LEU A 81 -12.14 -11.24 16.25
CA LEU A 81 -11.56 -12.43 16.90
C LEU A 81 -11.76 -12.37 18.41
N MET A 82 -11.53 -11.21 19.01
CA MET A 82 -11.73 -11.00 20.44
C MET A 82 -13.21 -11.10 20.84
N TYR A 83 -14.11 -10.53 20.03
CA TYR A 83 -15.56 -10.69 20.21
C TYR A 83 -15.94 -12.18 20.26
N HIS A 84 -15.54 -12.94 19.24
CA HIS A 84 -15.90 -14.35 19.12
C HIS A 84 -15.33 -15.19 20.26
N ASN A 85 -14.07 -14.99 20.61
CA ASN A 85 -13.42 -15.75 21.67
C ASN A 85 -14.06 -15.49 23.04
N HIS A 86 -14.30 -14.22 23.38
CA HIS A 86 -14.92 -13.86 24.65
C HIS A 86 -16.38 -14.32 24.71
N TYR A 87 -17.14 -14.14 23.63
CA TYR A 87 -18.51 -14.63 23.53
C TYR A 87 -18.58 -16.15 23.72
N GLN A 88 -17.75 -16.92 23.00
CA GLN A 88 -17.71 -18.37 23.11
C GLN A 88 -17.33 -18.84 24.52
N SER A 89 -16.34 -18.19 25.14
CA SER A 89 -15.90 -18.51 26.50
C SER A 89 -17.04 -18.35 27.51
N LEU A 90 -17.80 -17.24 27.42
CA LEU A 90 -18.96 -16.99 28.27
C LEU A 90 -20.11 -17.96 28.00
N VAL A 91 -20.35 -18.31 26.74
CA VAL A 91 -21.37 -19.29 26.35
C VAL A 91 -21.05 -20.67 26.93
N ILE A 92 -19.79 -21.12 26.84
CA ILE A 92 -19.36 -22.42 27.37
C ILE A 92 -19.43 -22.47 28.90
N SER A 93 -19.13 -21.37 29.58
CA SER A 93 -19.13 -21.31 31.06
C SER A 93 -20.52 -21.20 31.69
N SER A 94 -21.56 -20.94 30.89
CA SER A 94 -22.91 -20.62 31.38
C SER A 94 -23.90 -21.75 31.12
N ASN A 95 -24.81 -22.03 32.06
CA ASN A 95 -26.00 -22.84 31.77
C ASN A 95 -26.97 -22.01 30.93
N ILE A 96 -27.05 -22.29 29.64
CA ILE A 96 -27.66 -21.39 28.65
C ILE A 96 -29.20 -21.44 28.71
N ASN A 97 -29.82 -20.28 28.93
CA ASN A 97 -31.19 -19.96 28.50
C ASN A 97 -31.17 -18.71 27.60
N ASP A 98 -32.26 -18.42 26.88
CA ASP A 98 -32.29 -17.33 25.88
C ASP A 98 -32.05 -15.93 26.47
N ASP A 99 -32.48 -15.69 27.71
CA ASP A 99 -32.22 -14.43 28.40
C ASP A 99 -30.73 -14.26 28.76
N SER A 100 -30.06 -15.37 29.12
CA SER A 100 -28.62 -15.41 29.37
C SER A 100 -27.81 -15.09 28.11
N LEU A 101 -28.29 -15.48 26.93
CA LEU A 101 -27.58 -15.20 25.66
C LEU A 101 -27.53 -13.70 25.34
N LYS A 102 -28.61 -12.96 25.60
CA LYS A 102 -28.63 -11.50 25.42
C LYS A 102 -27.65 -10.82 26.36
N GLU A 103 -27.62 -11.25 27.62
CA GLU A 103 -26.70 -10.73 28.62
C GLU A 103 -25.24 -11.01 28.25
N ILE A 104 -24.94 -12.22 27.76
CA ILE A 104 -23.59 -12.60 27.30
C ILE A 104 -23.15 -11.74 26.11
N LYS A 105 -24.04 -11.49 25.13
CA LYS A 105 -23.72 -10.59 24.00
C LYS A 105 -23.39 -9.18 24.49
N GLN A 106 -24.18 -8.65 25.41
CA GLN A 106 -23.98 -7.31 25.95
C GLN A 106 -22.65 -7.19 26.71
N LYS A 107 -22.35 -8.14 27.61
CA LYS A 107 -21.06 -8.21 28.33
C LYS A 107 -19.87 -8.29 27.38
N THR A 108 -20.02 -9.02 26.27
CA THR A 108 -18.95 -9.13 25.25
C THR A 108 -18.71 -7.80 24.55
N ILE A 109 -19.77 -7.05 24.23
CA ILE A 109 -19.64 -5.71 23.62
C ILE A 109 -19.00 -4.73 24.60
N GLU A 110 -19.42 -4.74 25.86
CA GLU A 110 -18.83 -3.91 26.92
C GLU A 110 -17.34 -4.20 27.09
N TYR A 111 -16.97 -5.47 27.21
CA TYR A 111 -15.56 -5.89 27.25
C TYR A 111 -14.75 -5.34 26.06
N LEU A 112 -15.30 -5.38 24.85
CA LEU A 112 -14.61 -4.84 23.67
C LEU A 112 -14.48 -3.33 23.70
N ASN A 113 -15.52 -2.61 24.13
CA ASN A 113 -15.47 -1.16 24.21
C ASN A 113 -14.43 -0.71 25.26
N ASP A 114 -14.36 -1.40 26.39
CA ASP A 114 -13.43 -1.06 27.48
C ASP A 114 -11.97 -1.38 27.12
N ASN A 115 -11.72 -2.47 26.38
CA ASN A 115 -10.36 -2.96 26.13
C ASN A 115 -9.84 -2.66 24.71
N PHE A 116 -10.72 -2.46 23.73
CA PHE A 116 -10.38 -2.35 22.30
C PHE A 116 -10.93 -1.10 21.61
N SER A 117 -11.58 -0.17 22.32
CA SER A 117 -12.02 1.11 21.73
C SER A 117 -10.89 1.88 21.04
N GLY A 118 -9.69 1.88 21.63
CA GLY A 118 -8.49 2.47 21.01
C GLY A 118 -8.11 1.83 19.68
N PHE A 119 -8.18 0.49 19.58
CA PHE A 119 -8.01 -0.24 18.32
C PHE A 119 -9.06 0.17 17.30
N GLN A 120 -10.29 0.42 17.71
CA GLN A 120 -11.36 0.82 16.79
C GLN A 120 -11.23 2.26 16.30
N ASN A 121 -10.43 3.11 16.93
CA ASN A 121 -10.28 4.51 16.52
C ASN A 121 -9.23 4.74 15.43
N ASN A 122 -8.44 3.72 15.07
CA ASN A 122 -7.41 3.86 14.04
C ASN A 122 -8.01 4.10 12.64
N SER A 123 -7.51 5.10 11.93
CA SER A 123 -7.89 5.37 10.54
C SER A 123 -7.05 4.54 9.59
N TYR A 124 -7.73 3.89 8.64
CA TYR A 124 -7.10 3.10 7.59
C TYR A 124 -6.99 3.92 6.32
N LYS A 125 -5.85 3.82 5.64
CA LYS A 125 -5.58 4.55 4.37
C LYS A 125 -5.82 3.67 3.15
N GLU A 126 -5.55 2.38 3.30
CA GLU A 126 -5.54 1.42 2.19
C GLU A 126 -6.73 0.45 2.23
N VAL A 127 -7.47 0.41 3.33
CA VAL A 127 -8.66 -0.43 3.53
C VAL A 127 -9.88 0.42 3.85
N ARG A 128 -10.96 0.22 3.08
CA ARG A 128 -12.28 0.77 3.41
C ARG A 128 -12.90 -0.01 4.55
N PHE A 129 -13.60 0.67 5.44
CA PHE A 129 -14.29 0.05 6.57
C PHE A 129 -15.72 0.58 6.69
N LYS A 130 -16.61 -0.28 7.17
CA LYS A 130 -17.97 0.06 7.63
C LYS A 130 -18.16 -0.40 9.06
N MET A 131 -19.04 0.27 9.80
CA MET A 131 -19.43 -0.19 11.13
C MET A 131 -20.51 -1.26 10.96
N ASN A 132 -20.38 -2.41 11.62
CA ASN A 132 -21.42 -3.43 11.63
C ASN A 132 -22.53 -3.07 12.65
N GLY A 133 -23.58 -3.90 12.71
CA GLY A 133 -24.75 -3.66 13.59
C GLY A 133 -24.45 -3.67 15.10
N ILE A 134 -23.26 -4.09 15.51
CA ILE A 134 -22.79 -4.06 16.91
C ILE A 134 -21.70 -3.00 17.14
N GLY A 135 -21.44 -2.14 16.16
CA GLY A 135 -20.50 -1.03 16.28
C GLY A 135 -19.02 -1.40 16.14
N LEU A 136 -18.67 -2.50 15.48
CA LEU A 136 -17.28 -2.85 15.17
C LEU A 136 -16.91 -2.46 13.73
N LYS A 137 -15.70 -1.89 13.56
CA LYS A 137 -15.11 -1.68 12.22
C LYS A 137 -14.96 -3.00 11.49
N THR A 138 -15.52 -3.08 10.30
CA THR A 138 -15.60 -4.29 9.48
C THR A 138 -15.18 -3.95 8.06
N VAL A 139 -14.36 -4.82 7.46
CA VAL A 139 -13.98 -4.70 6.06
C VAL A 139 -15.15 -5.19 5.21
N PRO A 140 -15.69 -4.38 4.27
CA PRO A 140 -16.80 -4.80 3.43
C PRO A 140 -16.36 -5.95 2.50
N ILE A 141 -17.19 -7.00 2.45
CA ILE A 141 -16.97 -8.20 1.62
C ILE A 141 -17.58 -8.01 0.21
N GLU A 142 -18.47 -7.03 0.04
CA GLU A 142 -19.16 -6.75 -1.22
C GLU A 142 -18.19 -6.25 -2.31
N GLU A 143 -18.25 -6.89 -3.48
CA GLU A 143 -17.49 -6.50 -4.67
C GLU A 143 -17.84 -5.05 -5.06
N GLY A 144 -16.82 -4.20 -5.17
CA GLY A 144 -16.98 -2.77 -5.48
C GLY A 144 -16.98 -1.83 -4.27
N GLU A 145 -17.24 -2.34 -3.06
CA GLU A 145 -17.04 -1.58 -1.81
C GLU A 145 -15.62 -1.75 -1.25
N SER A 146 -14.99 -2.89 -1.51
CA SER A 146 -13.61 -3.16 -1.12
C SER A 146 -12.62 -2.51 -2.10
N LEU A 147 -11.45 -2.08 -1.60
CA LEU A 147 -10.33 -1.62 -2.43
C LEU A 147 -9.53 -2.79 -3.04
N TRP A 148 -9.98 -4.02 -2.77
CA TRP A 148 -9.37 -5.24 -3.29
C TRP A 148 -10.06 -5.60 -4.61
N LYS A 149 -9.27 -5.69 -5.67
CA LYS A 149 -9.66 -6.25 -6.96
C LYS A 149 -9.12 -7.66 -7.08
#